data_AF-A0A1Y6D0L0-F1
#
_entry.id   AF-A0A1Y6D0L0-F1
#
_cell.length_a   1.000
_cell.length_b   1.000
_cell.length_c   1.000
_cell.angle_alpha   90.00
_cell.angle_beta   90.00
_cell.angle_gamma   90.00
#
_symmetry.space_group_name_H-M   'P 1'
#
loop_
_entity.id
_entity.type
_entity.pdbx_description
1 polymer ?
#
loop_
_entity_poly.entity_id
_entity_poly.type
_entity_poly.pdbx_seq_one_letter_code
_entity_poly.pdbx_strand_id
1 'polypeptide(L)'
;MSGTGLWYKGNLQIAIIGAGYAGDMTTLAFADALNGTKLTIKPDGDKKVRPSTQIEDFGEAKEVRYLKKPTEVEFGFDAVTGDLLAAALLGTYSAYSQGSSTAQTATRTLVLDKWVSLGALNVANVAITGKTLGTDFVVNARLGLVKALNSGTAGSKSITFDVGAVAGDKIVAGTESVIDYALLMEVENSSDGLPGLLEIPKVSVIPGQVFQFLGAKDFQDVNFKGDVIKLPDRDLFTFKPNLVFS
;
A
#
# COMPACT_ATOMS: atom_id res chain seq x y z
N MET A 1 34.29 -5.01 25.96
CA MET A 1 32.95 -4.98 25.35
C MET A 1 32.63 -6.40 24.94
N SER A 2 31.68 -7.04 25.63
CA SER A 2 31.18 -8.37 25.24
C SER A 2 30.36 -8.19 23.97
N GLY A 3 30.95 -8.49 22.81
CA GLY A 3 30.29 -8.34 21.51
C GLY A 3 29.35 -9.50 21.26
N THR A 4 28.15 -9.46 21.84
CA THR A 4 27.04 -10.31 21.38
C THR A 4 26.57 -9.80 20.02
N GLY A 5 26.37 -10.72 19.07
CA GLY A 5 25.82 -10.37 17.77
C GLY A 5 24.39 -9.85 17.91
N LEU A 6 24.01 -8.85 17.12
CA LEU A 6 22.65 -8.31 17.12
C LEU A 6 21.81 -9.07 16.10
N TRP A 7 20.77 -9.75 16.57
CA TRP A 7 19.76 -10.37 15.72
C TRP A 7 18.37 -9.96 16.21
N TYR A 8 17.83 -8.89 15.65
CA TYR A 8 16.53 -8.37 16.08
C TYR A 8 15.38 -9.09 15.38
N LYS A 9 14.43 -9.56 16.17
CA LYS A 9 13.06 -9.90 15.74
C LYS A 9 12.13 -8.85 16.34
N GLY A 10 11.01 -8.52 15.70
CA GLY A 10 10.18 -7.45 16.23
C GLY A 10 8.83 -7.25 15.55
N ASN A 11 8.03 -6.40 16.17
CA ASN A 11 6.69 -6.01 15.74
C ASN A 11 6.76 -4.59 15.19
N LEU A 12 6.27 -4.38 13.97
CA LEU A 12 6.21 -3.07 13.34
C LEU A 12 4.77 -2.56 13.34
N GLN A 13 4.58 -1.38 13.94
CA GLN A 13 3.32 -0.65 13.96
C GLN A 13 3.45 0.63 13.15
N ILE A 14 2.37 0.97 12.46
CA ILE A 14 2.29 2.17 11.62
C ILE A 14 1.06 2.98 11.97
N ALA A 15 1.17 4.30 11.85
CA ALA A 15 0.04 5.20 11.96
C ALA A 15 0.04 6.17 10.78
N ILE A 16 -1.10 6.34 10.11
CA ILE A 16 -1.27 7.34 9.05
C ILE A 16 -1.24 8.73 9.68
N ILE A 17 -0.44 9.62 9.11
CA ILE A 17 -0.34 11.01 9.56
C ILE A 17 -1.29 11.87 8.74
N GLY A 18 -2.24 12.52 9.44
CA GLY A 18 -3.11 13.53 8.84
C GLY A 18 -2.43 14.89 8.67
N ALA A 19 -3.07 15.75 7.86
CA ALA A 19 -2.63 17.13 7.70
C ALA A 19 -2.62 17.88 9.05
N GLY A 20 -1.54 18.61 9.34
CA GLY A 20 -1.40 19.39 10.58
C GLY A 20 -0.79 18.64 11.77
N TYR A 21 -0.31 17.41 11.59
CA TYR A 21 0.39 16.68 12.64
C TYR A 21 1.61 17.45 13.19
N ALA A 22 1.62 17.65 14.50
CA ALA A 22 2.63 18.44 15.22
C ALA A 22 3.81 17.62 15.77
N GLY A 23 3.93 16.32 15.43
CA GLY A 23 5.05 15.48 15.83
C GLY A 23 4.90 14.73 17.14
N ASP A 24 3.71 14.72 17.74
CA ASP A 24 3.42 13.94 18.94
C ASP A 24 2.77 12.60 18.59
N MET A 25 3.58 11.54 18.59
CA MET A 25 3.14 10.18 18.26
C MET A 25 2.07 9.64 19.22
N THR A 26 1.93 10.20 20.43
CA THR A 26 0.93 9.73 21.39
C THR A 26 -0.51 10.06 20.97
N THR A 27 -0.67 11.01 20.05
CA THR A 27 -1.96 11.41 19.48
C THR A 27 -2.40 10.56 18.28
N LEU A 28 -1.52 9.67 17.80
CA LEU A 28 -1.77 8.85 16.63
C LEU A 28 -2.41 7.52 17.01
N ALA A 29 -3.32 7.05 16.16
CA ALA A 29 -3.85 5.70 16.24
C ALA A 29 -2.94 4.76 15.44
N PHE A 30 -2.16 3.94 16.15
CA PHE A 30 -1.35 2.90 15.53
C PHE A 30 -2.24 1.72 15.16
N ALA A 31 -2.02 1.19 13.95
CA ALA A 31 -2.57 -0.10 13.58
C ALA A 31 -1.95 -1.22 14.43
N ASP A 32 -2.65 -2.35 14.48
CA ASP A 32 -2.11 -3.57 15.09
C ASP A 32 -0.76 -3.92 14.49
N ALA A 33 0.09 -4.60 15.27
CA ALA A 33 1.38 -5.04 14.81
C ALA A 33 1.22 -5.99 13.62
N LEU A 34 1.80 -5.59 12.49
CA LEU A 34 1.85 -6.40 11.28
C LEU A 34 3.23 -7.04 11.16
N ASN A 35 3.29 -8.20 10.50
CA ASN A 35 4.56 -8.86 10.26
C ASN A 35 5.36 -8.04 9.23
N GLY A 36 6.39 -7.35 9.72
CA GLY A 36 7.29 -6.56 8.91
C GLY A 36 8.32 -7.47 8.24
N THR A 37 8.37 -7.48 6.91
CA THR A 37 9.36 -8.28 6.15
C THR A 37 10.74 -7.63 6.16
N LYS A 38 10.79 -6.30 6.24
CA LYS A 38 12.01 -5.50 6.30
C LYS A 38 11.76 -4.14 6.92
N LEU A 39 12.80 -3.59 7.55
CA LEU A 39 12.92 -2.18 7.88
C LEU A 39 14.40 -1.79 7.79
N THR A 40 14.72 -0.85 6.90
CA THR A 40 16.07 -0.35 6.72
C THR A 40 16.09 1.17 6.78
N ILE A 41 17.11 1.73 7.43
CA ILE A 41 17.34 3.17 7.55
C ILE A 41 18.73 3.46 7.00
N LYS A 42 18.84 4.38 6.06
CA LYS A 42 20.11 4.74 5.41
C LYS A 42 20.39 6.25 5.57
N PRO A 43 21.13 6.64 6.62
CA PRO A 43 21.67 7.98 6.73
C PRO A 43 22.78 8.19 5.69
N ASP A 44 22.72 9.26 4.90
CA ASP A 44 23.76 9.61 3.91
C ASP A 44 24.25 11.07 4.10
N GLY A 45 25.41 11.40 3.53
CA GLY A 45 25.99 12.74 3.58
C GLY A 45 26.99 13.01 2.47
N ASP A 46 26.94 14.23 1.92
CA ASP A 46 27.90 14.68 0.92
C ASP A 46 29.20 15.19 1.57
N LYS A 47 30.33 14.72 1.05
CA LYS A 47 31.66 15.23 1.40
C LYS A 47 32.03 16.37 0.44
N LYS A 48 32.13 17.59 0.96
CA LYS A 48 32.73 18.72 0.24
C LYS A 48 34.18 18.86 0.68
N VAL A 49 35.10 18.72 -0.27
CA VAL A 49 36.54 18.91 -0.04
C VAL A 49 36.96 20.17 -0.77
N ARG A 50 37.69 21.05 -0.09
CA ARG A 50 38.42 22.14 -0.74
C ARG A 50 39.85 21.66 -1.01
N PRO A 51 40.17 21.29 -2.26
CA PRO A 51 41.56 21.00 -2.61
C PRO A 51 42.38 22.29 -2.57
N SER A 52 43.61 22.17 -2.11
CA SER A 52 44.60 23.24 -2.11
C SER A 52 45.02 23.60 -3.54
N THR A 53 45.05 24.90 -3.84
CA THR A 53 45.55 25.44 -5.11
C THR A 53 46.95 26.07 -4.99
N GLN A 54 47.58 25.98 -3.82
CA GLN A 54 48.94 26.49 -3.60
C GLN A 54 49.97 25.55 -4.21
N ILE A 55 51.08 26.10 -4.71
CA ILE A 55 52.14 25.36 -5.41
C ILE A 55 52.72 24.21 -4.58
N GLU A 56 52.89 24.42 -3.28
CA GLU A 56 53.58 23.46 -2.40
C GLU A 56 52.73 22.23 -2.07
N ASP A 57 51.40 22.40 -1.95
CA ASP A 57 50.47 21.34 -1.55
C ASP A 57 49.34 21.17 -2.59
N PHE A 58 49.63 21.36 -3.87
CA PHE A 58 48.60 21.39 -4.92
C PHE A 58 47.85 20.04 -4.98
N GLY A 59 46.53 20.07 -4.74
CA GLY A 59 45.66 18.88 -4.74
C GLY A 59 45.38 18.27 -3.37
N GLU A 60 46.05 18.70 -2.30
CA GLU A 60 45.79 18.19 -0.95
C GLU A 60 44.51 18.76 -0.32
N ALA A 61 43.85 17.99 0.54
CA ALA A 61 42.60 18.40 1.18
C ALA A 61 42.84 19.41 2.31
N LYS A 62 42.64 20.70 2.05
CA LYS A 62 42.81 21.77 3.05
C LYS A 62 41.61 21.93 3.98
N GLU A 63 40.43 21.54 3.53
CA GLU A 63 39.22 21.58 4.33
C GLU A 63 38.28 20.49 3.85
N VAL A 64 37.67 19.78 4.80
CA VAL A 64 36.62 18.79 4.54
C VAL A 64 35.39 19.19 5.35
N ARG A 65 34.25 19.30 4.69
CA ARG A 65 32.95 19.52 5.31
C ARG A 65 31.99 18.42 4.89
N TYR A 66 31.24 17.89 5.84
CA TYR A 66 30.17 16.93 5.59
C TYR A 66 28.81 17.64 5.65
N LEU A 67 28.01 17.50 4.58
CA LEU A 67 26.63 18.00 4.49
C LEU A 67 25.68 16.80 4.62
N LYS A 68 24.71 16.87 5.52
CA LYS A 68 23.74 15.79 5.72
C LYS A 68 22.73 15.73 4.56
N LYS A 69 22.47 14.54 4.03
CA LYS A 69 21.37 14.27 3.10
C LYS A 69 20.12 13.80 3.84
N PRO A 70 18.94 13.80 3.18
CA PRO A 70 17.76 13.11 3.69
C PRO A 70 18.10 11.65 4.03
N THR A 71 17.55 11.17 5.15
CA THR A 71 17.69 9.77 5.56
C THR A 71 16.61 8.96 4.85
N GLU A 72 17.03 8.03 3.98
CA GLU A 72 16.11 7.12 3.30
C GLU A 72 15.65 6.02 4.26
N VAL A 73 14.39 5.61 4.13
CA VAL A 73 13.83 4.45 4.83
C VAL A 73 13.05 3.58 3.85
N GLU A 74 13.16 2.27 4.07
CA GLU A 74 12.43 1.26 3.31
C GLU A 74 11.86 0.23 4.29
N PHE A 75 10.57 -0.06 4.17
CA PHE A 75 9.90 -1.07 4.97
C PHE A 75 8.88 -1.85 4.15
N GLY A 76 8.48 -3.02 4.64
CA GLY A 76 7.51 -3.86 3.94
C GLY A 76 6.73 -4.77 4.88
N PHE A 77 5.59 -5.24 4.39
CA PHE A 77 4.68 -6.14 5.07
C PHE A 77 4.26 -7.27 4.12
N ASP A 78 4.09 -8.47 4.67
CA ASP A 78 3.49 -9.61 3.97
C ASP A 78 1.98 -9.77 4.27
N ALA A 79 1.47 -9.07 5.28
CA ALA A 79 0.06 -9.00 5.62
C ALA A 79 -0.59 -7.80 4.91
N VAL A 80 -1.29 -8.05 3.79
CA VAL A 80 -1.96 -7.00 3.02
C VAL A 80 -3.36 -6.72 3.58
N THR A 81 -3.48 -5.70 4.43
CA THR A 81 -4.79 -5.18 4.89
C THR A 81 -5.38 -4.20 3.87
N GLY A 82 -6.69 -3.88 4.00
CA GLY A 82 -7.36 -2.94 3.10
C GLY A 82 -6.70 -1.55 3.07
N ASP A 83 -6.28 -1.04 4.24
CA ASP A 83 -5.59 0.24 4.35
C ASP A 83 -4.18 0.19 3.76
N LEU A 84 -3.44 -0.91 3.96
CA LEU A 84 -2.13 -1.09 3.34
C LEU A 84 -2.22 -1.23 1.82
N LEU A 85 -3.26 -1.90 1.32
CA LEU A 85 -3.50 -2.02 -0.12
C LEU A 85 -3.90 -0.66 -0.71
N ALA A 86 -4.72 0.12 -0.01
CA ALA A 86 -5.03 1.49 -0.41
C ALA A 86 -3.75 2.32 -0.48
N ALA A 87 -2.87 2.19 0.52
CA ALA A 87 -1.59 2.87 0.54
C ALA A 87 -0.65 2.42 -0.58
N ALA A 88 -0.58 1.12 -0.87
CA ALA A 88 0.21 0.55 -1.96
C ALA A 88 -0.25 1.05 -3.35
N LEU A 89 -1.53 1.42 -3.48
CA LEU A 89 -2.12 1.94 -4.70
C LEU A 89 -2.24 3.47 -4.71
N LEU A 90 -1.67 4.15 -3.70
CA LEU A 90 -1.82 5.59 -3.49
C LEU A 90 -3.29 6.04 -3.57
N GLY A 91 -4.16 5.24 -2.98
CA GLY A 91 -5.59 5.32 -3.12
C GLY A 91 -6.31 5.64 -1.83
N THR A 92 -7.60 5.95 -1.97
CA THR A 92 -8.53 6.11 -0.85
C THR A 92 -9.32 4.84 -0.61
N TYR A 93 -9.42 4.43 0.65
CA TYR A 93 -10.23 3.32 1.11
C TYR A 93 -11.62 3.80 1.54
N SER A 94 -12.68 3.09 1.15
CA SER A 94 -14.06 3.43 1.47
C SER A 94 -14.95 2.19 1.47
N ALA A 95 -16.06 2.21 2.20
CA ALA A 95 -17.04 1.13 2.12
C ALA A 95 -17.71 1.11 0.72
N TYR A 96 -17.80 -0.08 0.13
CA TYR A 96 -18.59 -0.34 -1.06
C TYR A 96 -19.99 -0.82 -0.67
N SER A 97 -21.02 -0.20 -1.24
CA SER A 97 -22.38 -0.73 -1.15
C SER A 97 -23.12 -0.59 -2.47
N GLN A 98 -23.84 -1.64 -2.83
CA GLN A 98 -24.78 -1.70 -3.94
C GLN A 98 -26.10 -2.23 -3.38
N GLY A 99 -27.19 -1.50 -3.60
CA GLY A 99 -28.54 -1.93 -3.20
C GLY A 99 -29.10 -3.04 -4.10
N SER A 100 -30.08 -3.79 -3.60
CA SER A 100 -30.84 -4.74 -4.41
C SER A 100 -31.93 -4.05 -5.21
N SER A 101 -32.21 -4.54 -6.42
CA SER A 101 -33.30 -4.05 -7.27
C SER A 101 -33.80 -5.19 -8.16
N THR A 102 -35.09 -5.23 -8.45
CA THR A 102 -35.69 -6.27 -9.30
C THR A 102 -36.14 -5.69 -10.63
N ALA A 103 -36.16 -6.51 -11.68
CA ALA A 103 -36.63 -6.18 -13.01
C ALA A 103 -35.96 -4.92 -13.62
N GLN A 104 -34.70 -4.69 -13.31
CA GLN A 104 -33.88 -3.68 -13.97
C GLN A 104 -33.78 -4.01 -15.45
N THR A 105 -33.96 -3.01 -16.31
CA THR A 105 -33.85 -3.18 -17.76
C THR A 105 -32.77 -2.27 -18.28
N ALA A 106 -31.79 -2.85 -18.98
CA ALA A 106 -30.71 -2.11 -19.60
C ALA A 106 -30.58 -2.48 -21.08
N THR A 107 -30.47 -1.47 -21.93
CA THR A 107 -30.08 -1.66 -23.33
C THR A 107 -28.57 -1.76 -23.41
N ARG A 108 -28.07 -2.87 -23.98
CA ARG A 108 -26.65 -3.13 -24.18
C ARG A 108 -26.41 -3.65 -25.59
N THR A 109 -25.31 -3.21 -26.19
CA THR A 109 -24.84 -3.74 -27.47
C THR A 109 -24.00 -4.98 -27.21
N LEU A 110 -24.58 -6.15 -27.44
CA LEU A 110 -23.87 -7.42 -27.32
C LEU A 110 -23.00 -7.64 -28.56
N VAL A 111 -21.76 -8.09 -28.32
CA VAL A 111 -20.85 -8.50 -29.39
C VAL A 111 -20.69 -10.02 -29.31
N LEU A 112 -20.76 -10.68 -30.46
CA LEU A 112 -20.63 -12.14 -30.55
C LEU A 112 -19.34 -12.60 -29.85
N ASP A 113 -19.49 -13.60 -28.98
CA ASP A 113 -18.41 -14.22 -28.21
C ASP A 113 -17.60 -13.27 -27.30
N LYS A 114 -18.14 -12.07 -26.98
CA LYS A 114 -17.53 -11.15 -26.03
C LYS A 114 -18.43 -10.87 -24.82
N TRP A 115 -17.80 -10.69 -23.67
CA TRP A 115 -18.49 -10.30 -22.44
C TRP A 115 -18.80 -8.80 -22.44
N VAL A 116 -20.03 -8.45 -22.10
CA VAL A 116 -20.52 -7.07 -21.99
C VAL A 116 -21.10 -6.88 -20.59
N SER A 117 -20.73 -5.77 -19.95
CA SER A 117 -21.21 -5.45 -18.59
C SER A 117 -22.63 -4.92 -18.57
N LEU A 118 -23.42 -5.42 -17.63
CA LEU A 118 -24.74 -4.87 -17.30
C LEU A 118 -24.65 -3.60 -16.45
N GLY A 119 -23.51 -3.35 -15.81
CA GLY A 119 -23.28 -2.19 -14.93
C GLY A 119 -23.66 -2.42 -13.47
N ALA A 120 -23.96 -3.65 -13.08
CA ALA A 120 -24.24 -4.05 -11.70
C ALA A 120 -23.55 -5.38 -11.39
N LEU A 121 -23.15 -5.59 -10.13
CA LEU A 121 -22.62 -6.86 -9.65
C LEU A 121 -23.75 -7.75 -9.11
N ASN A 122 -23.47 -9.04 -8.94
CA ASN A 122 -24.40 -10.01 -8.34
C ASN A 122 -25.81 -9.99 -9.00
N VAL A 123 -25.85 -10.24 -10.31
CA VAL A 123 -27.10 -10.23 -11.08
C VAL A 123 -27.79 -11.60 -11.06
N ALA A 124 -29.11 -11.60 -11.08
CA ALA A 124 -29.94 -12.80 -11.17
C ALA A 124 -31.05 -12.62 -12.22
N ASN A 125 -31.74 -13.70 -12.57
CA ASN A 125 -32.91 -13.68 -13.46
C ASN A 125 -32.69 -12.91 -14.78
N VAL A 126 -31.49 -13.02 -15.35
CA VAL A 126 -31.12 -12.33 -16.59
C VAL A 126 -31.89 -12.91 -17.76
N ALA A 127 -32.70 -12.08 -18.42
CA ALA A 127 -33.55 -12.44 -19.54
C ALA A 127 -33.34 -11.50 -20.73
N ILE A 128 -33.32 -12.08 -21.92
CA ILE A 128 -33.34 -11.36 -23.19
C ILE A 128 -34.53 -11.89 -23.98
N THR A 129 -35.40 -10.99 -24.45
CA THR A 129 -36.64 -11.39 -25.14
C THR A 129 -36.36 -12.31 -26.33
N GLY A 130 -37.00 -13.48 -26.31
CA GLY A 130 -36.88 -14.48 -27.39
C GLY A 130 -35.55 -15.24 -27.42
N LYS A 131 -34.76 -15.21 -26.33
CA LYS A 131 -33.46 -15.87 -26.22
C LYS A 131 -33.38 -16.73 -24.96
N THR A 132 -32.62 -17.81 -25.06
CA THR A 132 -32.50 -18.83 -24.01
C THR A 132 -31.09 -18.81 -23.39
N LEU A 133 -31.02 -18.69 -22.06
CA LEU A 133 -29.76 -18.80 -21.32
C LEU A 133 -29.13 -20.19 -21.54
N GLY A 134 -27.82 -20.24 -21.76
CA GLY A 134 -27.06 -21.46 -22.05
C GLY A 134 -27.02 -21.84 -23.54
N THR A 135 -27.96 -21.37 -24.33
CA THR A 135 -28.02 -21.62 -25.79
C THR A 135 -27.68 -20.38 -26.60
N ASP A 136 -28.36 -19.27 -26.32
CA ASP A 136 -28.21 -18.01 -27.05
C ASP A 136 -27.21 -17.05 -26.40
N PHE A 137 -27.13 -17.09 -25.08
CA PHE A 137 -26.24 -16.28 -24.28
C PHE A 137 -25.83 -16.99 -22.99
N VAL A 138 -24.72 -16.55 -22.39
CA VAL A 138 -24.27 -16.98 -21.07
C VAL A 138 -24.01 -15.77 -20.17
N VAL A 139 -24.06 -15.99 -18.86
CA VAL A 139 -23.98 -14.93 -17.86
C VAL A 139 -22.94 -15.27 -16.81
N ASN A 140 -22.09 -14.31 -16.48
CA ASN A 140 -21.31 -14.32 -15.25
C ASN A 140 -22.08 -13.49 -14.21
N ALA A 141 -22.88 -14.18 -13.38
CA ALA A 141 -23.77 -13.55 -12.41
C ALA A 141 -23.02 -12.67 -11.40
N ARG A 142 -21.82 -13.07 -10.97
CA ARG A 142 -21.03 -12.31 -9.98
C ARG A 142 -20.56 -10.98 -10.54
N LEU A 143 -19.98 -11.00 -11.73
CA LEU A 143 -19.42 -9.81 -12.39
C LEU A 143 -20.47 -9.02 -13.20
N GLY A 144 -21.70 -9.52 -13.30
CA GLY A 144 -22.75 -8.89 -14.10
C GLY A 144 -22.43 -8.81 -15.58
N LEU A 145 -21.76 -9.83 -16.12
CA LEU A 145 -21.36 -9.87 -17.53
C LEU A 145 -22.28 -10.81 -18.31
N VAL A 146 -22.64 -10.41 -19.53
CA VAL A 146 -23.41 -11.22 -20.48
C VAL A 146 -22.60 -11.40 -21.75
N LYS A 147 -22.60 -12.61 -22.31
CA LYS A 147 -21.96 -12.92 -23.60
C LYS A 147 -22.97 -13.59 -24.53
N ALA A 148 -23.10 -13.05 -25.73
CA ALA A 148 -23.87 -13.68 -26.81
C ALA A 148 -23.08 -14.85 -27.40
N LEU A 149 -23.74 -16.01 -27.57
CA LEU A 149 -23.16 -17.22 -28.16
C LEU A 149 -23.48 -17.37 -29.65
N ASN A 150 -24.43 -16.60 -30.18
CA ASN A 150 -24.79 -16.63 -31.59
C ASN A 150 -25.09 -15.24 -32.16
N SER A 151 -24.99 -15.12 -33.48
CA SER A 151 -25.17 -13.86 -34.21
C SER A 151 -26.58 -13.27 -34.05
N GLY A 152 -27.61 -14.11 -33.87
CA GLY A 152 -28.98 -13.66 -33.63
C GLY A 152 -29.17 -12.96 -32.27
N THR A 153 -28.22 -13.15 -31.35
CA THR A 153 -28.23 -12.56 -30.00
C THR A 153 -27.29 -11.35 -29.90
N ALA A 154 -26.35 -11.21 -30.84
CA ALA A 154 -25.54 -10.00 -30.96
C ALA A 154 -26.39 -8.77 -31.38
N GLY A 155 -25.80 -7.58 -31.20
CA GLY A 155 -26.44 -6.30 -31.45
C GLY A 155 -27.09 -5.68 -30.22
N SER A 156 -27.82 -4.60 -30.42
CA SER A 156 -28.54 -3.91 -29.34
C SER A 156 -29.66 -4.79 -28.81
N LYS A 157 -29.61 -5.13 -27.52
CA LYS A 157 -30.63 -5.93 -26.82
C LYS A 157 -31.08 -5.20 -25.56
N SER A 158 -32.38 -5.27 -25.30
CA SER A 158 -32.95 -4.98 -23.99
C SER A 158 -32.78 -6.21 -23.12
N ILE A 159 -32.11 -6.05 -21.99
CA ILE A 159 -31.80 -7.13 -21.05
C ILE A 159 -32.46 -6.78 -19.72
N THR A 160 -33.33 -7.66 -19.24
CA THR A 160 -33.96 -7.54 -17.92
C THR A 160 -33.23 -8.43 -16.92
N PHE A 161 -32.96 -7.93 -15.73
CA PHE A 161 -32.25 -8.67 -14.69
C PHE A 161 -32.59 -8.13 -13.30
N ASP A 162 -32.36 -8.96 -12.29
CA ASP A 162 -32.36 -8.55 -10.90
C ASP A 162 -30.93 -8.26 -10.45
N VAL A 163 -30.81 -7.35 -9.51
CA VAL A 163 -29.56 -6.92 -8.87
C VAL A 163 -29.64 -7.31 -7.41
N GLY A 164 -28.70 -8.15 -6.97
CA GLY A 164 -28.51 -8.47 -5.56
C GLY A 164 -27.74 -7.36 -4.83
N ALA A 165 -27.98 -7.23 -3.53
CA ALA A 165 -27.18 -6.34 -2.69
C ALA A 165 -25.73 -6.87 -2.60
N VAL A 166 -24.76 -5.95 -2.59
CA VAL A 166 -23.35 -6.25 -2.40
C VAL A 166 -22.78 -5.24 -1.42
N ALA A 167 -22.08 -5.72 -0.40
CA ALA A 167 -21.34 -4.91 0.54
C ALA A 167 -19.89 -5.40 0.59
N GLY A 168 -18.96 -4.48 0.85
CA GLY A 168 -17.54 -4.77 0.97
C GLY A 168 -16.77 -3.47 1.02
N ASP A 169 -15.53 -3.50 0.54
CA ASP A 169 -14.65 -2.34 0.54
C ASP A 169 -14.23 -1.96 -0.89
N LYS A 170 -13.97 -0.67 -1.08
CA LYS A 170 -13.57 -0.07 -2.36
C LYS A 170 -12.33 0.76 -2.14
N ILE A 171 -11.34 0.50 -3.00
CA ILE A 171 -10.15 1.32 -3.12
C ILE A 171 -10.21 2.07 -4.45
N VAL A 172 -10.05 3.39 -4.41
CA VAL A 172 -9.85 4.22 -5.61
C VAL A 172 -8.37 4.57 -5.68
N ALA A 173 -7.64 3.93 -6.58
CA ALA A 173 -6.20 4.13 -6.75
C ALA A 173 -5.85 5.51 -7.31
N GLY A 174 -4.65 6.00 -7.00
CA GLY A 174 -4.08 7.23 -7.56
C GLY A 174 -4.76 8.54 -7.14
N THR A 175 -5.49 8.53 -6.02
CA THR A 175 -6.09 9.73 -5.44
C THR A 175 -5.09 10.53 -4.61
N GLU A 176 -4.11 9.86 -4.01
CA GLU A 176 -3.06 10.46 -3.20
C GLU A 176 -1.74 10.51 -3.96
N SER A 177 -0.90 11.50 -3.65
CA SER A 177 0.42 11.64 -4.28
C SER A 177 1.55 11.02 -3.45
N VAL A 178 1.38 11.04 -2.13
CA VAL A 178 2.34 10.57 -1.14
C VAL A 178 1.58 10.20 0.12
N ILE A 179 2.16 9.32 0.94
CA ILE A 179 1.55 8.92 2.21
C ILE A 179 2.54 9.18 3.33
N ASP A 180 2.09 9.88 4.36
CA ASP A 180 2.89 10.15 5.54
C ASP A 180 2.53 9.13 6.65
N TYR A 181 3.55 8.48 7.22
CA TYR A 181 3.41 7.55 8.34
C TYR A 181 4.28 7.95 9.52
N ALA A 182 3.85 7.56 10.72
CA ALA A 182 4.72 7.38 11.87
C ALA A 182 4.99 5.87 12.05
N LEU A 183 6.23 5.50 12.35
CA LEU A 183 6.62 4.10 12.55
C LEU A 183 7.07 3.90 14.00
N LEU A 184 6.57 2.82 14.59
CA LEU A 184 6.99 2.35 15.91
C LEU A 184 7.34 0.88 15.79
N MET A 185 8.55 0.51 16.20
CA MET A 185 8.98 -0.89 16.16
C MET A 185 9.51 -1.33 17.52
N GLU A 186 8.86 -2.33 18.09
CA GLU A 186 9.37 -3.07 19.23
C GLU A 186 10.25 -4.20 18.70
N VAL A 187 11.48 -4.31 19.21
CA VAL A 187 12.41 -5.38 18.83
C VAL A 187 12.92 -6.11 20.07
N GLU A 188 13.26 -7.38 19.90
CA GLU A 188 13.98 -8.18 20.88
C GLU A 188 15.23 -8.72 20.20
N ASN A 189 16.39 -8.52 20.83
CA ASN A 189 17.61 -9.15 20.35
C ASN A 189 17.58 -10.63 20.71
N SER A 190 17.61 -11.50 19.71
CA SER A 190 17.52 -12.95 19.88
C SER A 190 18.77 -13.56 20.52
N SER A 191 19.87 -12.80 20.60
CA SER A 191 21.12 -13.27 21.22
C SER A 191 21.14 -13.12 22.74
N ASP A 192 20.50 -12.09 23.29
CA ASP A 192 20.51 -11.78 24.74
C ASP A 192 19.12 -11.56 25.34
N GLY A 193 18.07 -11.61 24.51
CA GLY A 193 16.67 -11.42 24.93
C GLY A 193 16.34 -9.98 25.33
N LEU A 194 17.25 -9.02 25.12
CA LEU A 194 17.02 -7.65 25.55
C LEU A 194 16.11 -6.91 24.56
N PRO A 195 15.05 -6.24 25.05
CA PRO A 195 14.16 -5.50 24.19
C PRO A 195 14.78 -4.17 23.76
N GLY A 196 14.29 -3.63 22.65
CA GLY A 196 14.63 -2.34 22.12
C GLY A 196 13.44 -1.68 21.45
N LEU A 197 13.51 -0.37 21.26
CA LEU A 197 12.45 0.42 20.67
C LEU A 197 13.00 1.35 19.60
N LEU A 198 12.39 1.33 18.43
CA LEU A 198 12.66 2.27 17.34
C LEU A 198 11.44 3.16 17.10
N GLU A 199 11.66 4.46 17.13
CA GLU A 199 10.65 5.50 16.90
C GLU A 199 11.05 6.34 15.68
N ILE A 200 10.17 6.42 14.68
CA ILE A 200 10.31 7.31 13.52
C ILE A 200 9.06 8.21 13.48
N PRO A 201 9.17 9.48 13.92
CA PRO A 201 8.00 10.35 14.08
C PRO A 201 7.27 10.69 12.78
N LYS A 202 7.99 10.79 11.67
CA LYS A 202 7.42 11.05 10.35
C LYS A 202 8.30 10.51 9.24
N VAL A 203 7.70 9.70 8.37
CA VAL A 203 8.22 9.31 7.06
C VAL A 203 7.21 9.68 5.99
N SER A 204 7.69 10.19 4.86
CA SER A 204 6.89 10.37 3.65
C SER A 204 7.27 9.29 2.65
N VAL A 205 6.34 8.41 2.28
CA VAL A 205 6.60 7.24 1.45
C VAL A 205 5.77 7.18 0.18
N ILE A 206 6.31 6.43 -0.76
CA ILE A 206 5.65 5.92 -1.95
C ILE A 206 5.78 4.39 -1.99
N PRO A 207 4.91 3.68 -2.72
CA PRO A 207 5.10 2.27 -3.01
C PRO A 207 6.46 2.03 -3.67
N GLY A 208 7.29 1.17 -3.08
CA GLY A 208 8.64 0.89 -3.54
C GLY A 208 8.72 -0.09 -4.71
N GLN A 209 7.66 -0.88 -4.93
CA GLN A 209 7.54 -1.87 -6.00
C GLN A 209 6.12 -1.88 -6.57
N VAL A 210 5.94 -2.49 -7.73
CA VAL A 210 4.61 -2.72 -8.33
C VAL A 210 3.84 -3.73 -7.49
N PHE A 211 2.64 -3.37 -7.03
CA PHE A 211 1.76 -4.32 -6.35
C PHE A 211 1.21 -5.36 -7.35
N GLN A 212 1.46 -6.64 -7.08
CA GLN A 212 1.05 -7.73 -7.95
C GLN A 212 -0.24 -8.38 -7.44
N PHE A 213 -1.35 -8.14 -8.12
CA PHE A 213 -2.65 -8.74 -7.78
C PHE A 213 -2.71 -10.26 -8.01
N LEU A 214 -1.90 -10.80 -8.90
CA LEU A 214 -1.90 -12.22 -9.28
C LEU A 214 -0.48 -12.78 -9.26
N GLY A 215 -0.13 -13.55 -8.23
CA GLY A 215 1.15 -14.24 -8.10
C GLY A 215 0.98 -15.74 -8.30
N ALA A 216 1.83 -16.36 -9.14
CA ALA A 216 1.74 -17.80 -9.39
C ALA A 216 2.52 -18.66 -8.37
N LYS A 217 3.45 -18.06 -7.60
CA LYS A 217 4.39 -18.81 -6.75
C LYS A 217 4.70 -18.18 -5.39
N ASP A 218 4.30 -16.93 -5.15
CA ASP A 218 4.65 -16.18 -3.94
C ASP A 218 3.41 -15.45 -3.37
N PHE A 219 3.44 -15.18 -2.06
CA PHE A 219 2.44 -14.37 -1.38
C PHE A 219 2.59 -12.89 -1.79
N GLN A 220 1.47 -12.16 -1.80
CA GLN A 220 1.49 -10.73 -2.07
C GLN A 220 2.14 -9.99 -0.91
N ASP A 221 3.13 -9.16 -1.21
CA ASP A 221 3.78 -8.26 -0.28
C ASP A 221 3.57 -6.80 -0.69
N VAL A 222 3.68 -5.91 0.30
CA VAL A 222 3.65 -4.47 0.08
C VAL A 222 4.93 -3.88 0.64
N ASN A 223 5.61 -3.09 -0.19
CA ASN A 223 6.86 -2.44 0.16
C ASN A 223 6.74 -0.93 -0.05
N PHE A 224 7.26 -0.16 0.88
CA PHE A 224 7.28 1.29 0.85
C PHE A 224 8.72 1.80 0.92
N LYS A 225 8.99 2.85 0.16
CA LYS A 225 10.27 3.57 0.18
C LYS A 225 10.00 5.06 0.31
N GLY A 226 10.82 5.75 1.08
CA GLY A 226 10.69 7.19 1.23
C GLY A 226 11.77 7.82 2.08
N ASP A 227 11.49 9.03 2.53
CA ASP A 227 12.40 9.86 3.30
C ASP A 227 11.84 10.16 4.69
N VAL A 228 12.71 10.08 5.69
CA VAL A 228 12.38 10.51 7.06
C VAL A 228 12.35 12.03 7.11
N ILE A 229 11.24 12.60 7.58
CA ILE A 229 11.03 14.04 7.63
C ILE A 229 11.39 14.57 9.02
N LYS A 230 12.32 15.52 9.08
CA LYS A 230 12.65 16.21 10.32
C LYS A 230 11.50 17.13 10.73
N LEU A 231 10.92 16.87 11.89
CA LEU A 231 9.94 17.77 12.52
C LEU A 231 10.64 18.77 13.45
N PRO A 232 10.04 19.97 13.65
CA PRO A 232 10.49 20.89 14.69
C PRO A 232 10.51 20.21 16.06
N ASP A 233 11.55 20.46 16.85
CA ASP A 233 11.68 20.01 18.25
C ASP A 233 11.60 18.49 18.49
N ARG A 234 11.82 17.67 17.45
CA ARG A 234 11.86 16.20 17.56
C ARG A 234 13.08 15.61 16.89
N ASP A 235 13.60 14.52 17.43
CA ASP A 235 14.66 13.75 16.79
C ASP A 235 14.19 13.14 15.46
N LEU A 236 15.14 12.90 14.56
CA LEU A 236 14.82 12.40 13.22
C LEU A 236 14.29 10.95 13.30
N PHE A 237 14.96 10.14 14.09
CA PHE A 237 14.53 8.84 14.57
C PHE A 237 15.27 8.55 15.87
N THR A 238 14.73 7.69 16.72
CA THR A 238 15.34 7.31 17.99
C THR A 238 15.35 5.79 18.11
N PHE A 239 16.52 5.22 18.35
CA PHE A 239 16.65 3.81 18.69
C PHE A 239 17.14 3.67 20.13
N LYS A 240 16.36 2.98 20.97
CA LYS A 240 16.62 2.72 22.38
C LYS A 240 16.91 1.23 22.54
N PRO A 241 18.18 0.78 22.43
CA PRO A 241 18.52 -0.62 22.67
C PRO A 241 18.52 -0.94 24.17
N ASN A 242 18.32 -2.22 24.51
CA ASN A 242 18.49 -2.76 25.85
C ASN A 242 17.60 -2.10 26.91
N LEU A 243 16.32 -1.93 26.57
CA LEU A 243 15.32 -1.43 27.50
C LEU A 243 15.11 -2.41 28.65
N VAL A 244 14.86 -1.87 29.84
CA VAL A 244 14.51 -2.65 31.03
C VAL A 244 13.13 -2.19 31.45
N PHE A 245 12.15 -3.09 31.33
CA PHE A 245 10.80 -2.87 31.82
C PHE A 245 10.74 -3.39 33.26
N SER A 246 10.42 -2.50 34.20
CA SER A 246 10.24 -2.80 35.63
C SER A 246 8.80 -3.16 35.97
#